data_AF-A0A842UIH6-F1
#
_entry.id   AF-A0A842UIH6-F1
#
_cell.length_a   1.000
_cell.length_b   1.000
_cell.length_c   1.000
_cell.angle_alpha   90.00
_cell.angle_beta   90.00
_cell.angle_gamma   90.00
#
_symmetry.space_group_name_H-M   'P 1'
#
loop_
_entity.id
_entity.type
_entity.pdbx_description
1 polymer ?
#
loop_
_entity_poly.entity_id
_entity_poly.type
_entity_poly.pdbx_seq_one_letter_code
_entity_poly.pdbx_strand_id
1 'polypeptide(L)'
;MSKSDKIPIRDALPTALHIQKLCELMGYYVQVCGSIRRKCAEVGDLDFICREDTGTPLCGSIRPLRAVLDEIDRGGDKTIIGTFGRFKVNFFYIPEESWGAGLLFATGDGAFNRLCRANAKAQGRKLNRYGLFEGQRNIAEGRSEKWILEEVTARGWIPPSKRDRALKKGQSSGPIIVQEFPSTSSGGTYTASINTRTCVSSCTCKGFLFRGKCKHTEELESRL
;
A
#
# COMPACT_ATOMS: atom_id res chain seq x y z
N MET A 1 -8.67 25.98 10.05
CA MET A 1 -8.98 24.73 9.33
C MET A 1 -9.83 23.88 10.25
N SER A 2 -11.14 23.78 10.02
CA SER A 2 -12.01 22.95 10.87
C SER A 2 -11.57 21.49 10.77
N LYS A 3 -11.56 20.78 11.91
CA LYS A 3 -11.45 19.33 11.91
C LYS A 3 -12.55 18.82 10.98
N SER A 4 -12.20 18.06 9.93
CA SER A 4 -13.23 17.37 9.15
C SER A 4 -14.00 16.51 10.14
N ASP A 5 -15.31 16.69 10.22
CA ASP A 5 -16.15 15.84 11.05
C ASP A 5 -15.92 14.39 10.60
N LYS A 6 -15.36 13.61 11.52
CA LYS A 6 -15.06 12.19 11.29
C LYS A 6 -16.38 11.46 11.14
N ILE A 7 -16.54 10.73 10.04
CA ILE A 7 -17.77 10.01 9.70
C ILE A 7 -17.57 8.52 9.97
N PRO A 8 -18.50 7.82 10.66
CA PRO A 8 -18.43 6.38 10.83
C PRO A 8 -18.31 5.66 9.48
N ILE A 9 -17.44 4.64 9.39
CA ILE A 9 -17.22 3.91 8.14
C ILE A 9 -18.51 3.28 7.58
N ARG A 10 -19.44 2.89 8.44
CA ARG A 10 -20.76 2.36 8.05
C ARG A 10 -21.57 3.36 7.20
N ASP A 11 -21.36 4.66 7.42
CA ASP A 11 -22.07 5.73 6.72
C ASP A 11 -21.28 6.20 5.49
N ALA A 12 -19.95 6.11 5.52
CA ALA A 12 -19.07 6.55 4.43
C ALA A 12 -18.87 5.50 3.33
N LEU A 13 -18.78 4.22 3.70
CA LEU A 13 -18.47 3.12 2.77
C LEU A 13 -19.51 2.95 1.65
N PRO A 14 -20.84 2.98 1.92
CA PRO A 14 -21.83 2.85 0.85
C PRO A 14 -21.70 3.95 -0.21
N THR A 15 -21.48 5.20 0.22
CA THR A 15 -21.26 6.33 -0.68
C THR A 15 -19.97 6.17 -1.48
N ALA A 16 -18.87 5.73 -0.85
CA ALA A 16 -17.61 5.51 -1.55
C ALA A 16 -17.72 4.43 -2.63
N LEU A 17 -18.41 3.32 -2.33
CA LEU A 17 -18.66 2.26 -3.30
C LEU A 17 -19.60 2.69 -4.43
N HIS A 18 -20.59 3.53 -4.12
CA HIS A 18 -21.49 4.10 -5.12
C HIS A 18 -20.72 5.00 -6.11
N ILE A 19 -19.88 5.91 -5.62
CA ILE A 19 -19.00 6.75 -6.45
C ILE A 19 -18.08 5.86 -7.30
N GLN A 20 -17.45 4.83 -6.70
CA GLN A 20 -16.60 3.91 -7.46
C GLN A 20 -17.38 3.26 -8.62
N LYS A 21 -18.61 2.81 -8.35
CA LYS A 21 -19.45 2.16 -9.36
C LYS A 21 -19.86 3.11 -10.48
N LEU A 22 -20.19 4.37 -10.17
CA LEU A 22 -20.49 5.38 -11.18
C LEU A 22 -19.28 5.59 -12.11
N CYS A 23 -18.08 5.73 -11.56
CA CYS A 23 -16.87 5.85 -12.36
C CYS A 23 -16.62 4.61 -13.24
N GLU A 24 -16.81 3.40 -12.71
CA GLU A 24 -16.69 2.15 -13.48
C GLU A 24 -17.68 2.08 -14.65
N LEU A 25 -18.93 2.50 -14.44
CA LEU A 25 -19.95 2.57 -15.51
C LEU A 25 -19.59 3.55 -16.62
N MET A 26 -18.75 4.54 -16.30
CA MET A 26 -18.22 5.52 -17.24
C MET A 26 -16.91 5.05 -17.91
N GLY A 27 -16.48 3.82 -17.65
CA GLY A 27 -15.27 3.22 -18.24
C GLY A 27 -13.99 3.46 -17.46
N TYR A 28 -14.06 4.05 -16.26
CA TYR A 28 -12.88 4.32 -15.45
C TYR A 28 -12.51 3.15 -14.54
N TYR A 29 -11.21 2.86 -14.45
CA TYR A 29 -10.70 1.94 -13.45
C TYR A 29 -10.34 2.71 -12.18
N VAL A 30 -11.12 2.53 -11.13
CA VAL A 30 -11.01 3.26 -9.86
C VAL A 30 -10.96 2.31 -8.66
N GLN A 31 -10.30 2.74 -7.59
CA GLN A 31 -10.23 1.99 -6.35
C GLN A 31 -10.36 2.91 -5.14
N VAL A 32 -11.33 2.60 -4.26
CA VAL A 32 -11.43 3.19 -2.92
C VAL A 32 -10.16 2.88 -2.10
N CYS A 33 -9.57 3.93 -1.54
CA CYS A 33 -8.31 3.91 -0.80
C CYS A 33 -8.50 4.53 0.61
N GLY A 34 -7.46 5.20 1.12
CA GLY A 34 -7.51 5.95 2.35
C GLY A 34 -7.90 5.14 3.57
N SER A 35 -8.55 5.83 4.51
CA SER A 35 -9.01 5.25 5.77
C SER A 35 -10.07 4.14 5.59
N ILE A 36 -10.84 4.17 4.50
CA ILE A 36 -11.78 3.10 4.15
C ILE A 36 -11.03 1.80 3.83
N ARG A 37 -10.02 1.85 2.94
CA ARG A 37 -9.21 0.65 2.63
C ARG A 37 -8.45 0.11 3.84
N ARG A 38 -8.13 0.97 4.81
CA ARG A 38 -7.55 0.57 6.10
C ARG A 38 -8.57 0.08 7.13
N LYS A 39 -9.88 0.11 6.83
CA LYS A 39 -10.96 -0.28 7.74
C LYS A 39 -10.95 0.49 9.07
N CYS A 40 -10.61 1.79 9.01
CA CYS A 40 -10.71 2.65 10.19
C CYS A 40 -12.18 2.79 10.62
N ALA A 41 -12.45 2.88 11.92
CA ALA A 41 -13.81 3.06 12.44
C ALA A 41 -14.45 4.37 11.94
N GLU A 42 -13.63 5.40 11.76
CA GLU A 42 -14.03 6.70 11.27
C GLU A 42 -13.16 7.18 10.10
N VAL A 43 -13.81 7.86 9.16
CA VAL A 43 -13.28 8.31 7.87
C VAL A 43 -13.37 9.84 7.82
N GLY A 44 -12.37 10.50 7.26
CA GLY A 44 -12.42 11.94 7.00
C GLY A 44 -12.90 12.17 5.57
N ASP A 45 -11.96 12.07 4.64
CA ASP A 45 -12.23 12.19 3.21
C ASP A 45 -12.41 10.81 2.56
N LEU A 46 -13.09 10.78 1.41
CA LEU A 46 -13.20 9.62 0.53
C LEU A 46 -12.06 9.68 -0.50
N ASP A 47 -11.04 8.84 -0.32
CA ASP A 47 -9.87 8.80 -1.20
C ASP A 47 -10.02 7.72 -2.27
N PHE A 48 -9.72 8.07 -3.52
CA PHE A 48 -9.74 7.18 -4.67
C PHE A 48 -8.44 7.32 -5.47
N ILE A 49 -7.97 6.21 -6.02
CA ILE A 49 -7.06 6.26 -7.18
C ILE A 49 -7.84 5.93 -8.44
N CYS A 50 -7.49 6.60 -9.53
CA CYS A 50 -8.05 6.36 -10.85
C CYS A 50 -6.90 6.09 -11.83
N ARG A 51 -7.00 5.03 -12.62
CA ARG A 51 -5.99 4.71 -13.63
C ARG A 51 -6.06 5.78 -14.72
N GLU A 52 -4.93 6.38 -15.03
CA GLU A 52 -4.80 7.29 -16.17
C GLU A 52 -4.79 6.43 -17.44
N ASP A 53 -5.74 6.67 -18.34
CA ASP A 53 -5.78 5.97 -19.63
C ASP A 53 -4.77 6.62 -20.59
N THR A 54 -4.08 5.81 -21.40
CA THR A 54 -2.95 6.25 -22.24
C THR A 54 -3.36 7.18 -23.39
N GLY A 55 -4.67 7.38 -23.62
CA GLY A 55 -5.20 8.21 -24.71
C GLY A 55 -5.86 9.53 -24.29
N THR A 56 -6.14 9.77 -23.00
CA THR A 56 -6.75 11.04 -22.56
C THR A 56 -6.40 11.32 -21.10
N PRO A 57 -5.63 12.38 -20.80
CA PRO A 57 -5.41 12.80 -19.42
C PRO A 57 -6.75 13.19 -18.80
N LEU A 58 -7.25 12.36 -17.90
CA LEU A 58 -8.51 12.58 -17.19
C LEU A 58 -8.56 13.91 -16.43
N CYS A 59 -7.40 14.43 -16.03
CA CYS A 59 -7.28 15.77 -15.44
C CYS A 59 -7.60 16.90 -16.44
N GLY A 60 -7.41 16.66 -17.75
CA GLY A 60 -7.89 17.55 -18.82
C GLY A 60 -9.39 17.44 -19.07
N SER A 61 -9.98 16.25 -18.88
CA SER A 61 -11.41 16.01 -18.94
C SER A 61 -12.01 15.92 -17.54
N ILE A 62 -12.04 17.00 -16.77
CA ILE A 62 -12.80 17.07 -15.49
C ILE A 62 -14.31 16.81 -15.69
N ARG A 63 -14.79 16.92 -16.94
CA ARG A 63 -16.21 16.78 -17.34
C ARG A 63 -16.92 15.51 -16.83
N PRO A 64 -16.36 14.31 -16.90
CA PRO A 64 -17.01 13.08 -16.46
C PRO A 64 -17.18 13.05 -14.93
N LEU A 65 -16.20 13.53 -14.15
CA LEU A 65 -16.36 13.60 -12.70
C LEU A 65 -17.34 14.69 -12.25
N ARG A 66 -17.64 15.71 -13.05
CA ARG A 66 -18.75 16.65 -12.77
C ARG A 66 -20.12 15.98 -12.82
N ALA A 67 -20.24 14.84 -13.49
CA ALA A 67 -21.47 14.04 -13.44
C ALA A 67 -21.57 13.22 -12.15
N VAL A 68 -20.49 13.14 -11.36
CA VAL A 68 -20.39 12.35 -10.14
C VAL A 68 -20.32 13.23 -8.90
N LEU A 69 -19.59 14.36 -8.94
CA LEU A 69 -19.32 15.25 -7.80
C LEU A 69 -20.11 16.55 -7.89
N ASP A 70 -20.52 17.08 -6.74
CA ASP A 70 -21.28 18.33 -6.62
C ASP A 70 -20.39 19.55 -6.89
N GLU A 71 -19.24 19.62 -6.23
CA GLU A 71 -18.21 20.64 -6.46
C GLU A 71 -16.88 20.00 -6.82
N ILE A 72 -16.11 20.69 -7.66
CA ILE A 72 -14.78 20.25 -8.09
C ILE A 72 -13.80 21.42 -8.02
N ASP A 73 -12.70 21.19 -7.31
CA ASP A 73 -11.50 22.00 -7.30
C ASP A 73 -10.30 21.21 -7.85
N ARG A 74 -9.41 21.91 -8.56
CA ARG A 74 -8.17 21.34 -9.08
C ARG A 74 -7.10 21.41 -7.99
N GLY A 75 -6.85 20.28 -7.32
CA GLY A 75 -5.74 20.12 -6.38
C GLY A 75 -4.35 20.02 -7.03
N GLY A 76 -4.20 20.45 -8.29
CA GLY A 76 -3.03 20.29 -9.16
C GLY A 76 -3.26 19.33 -10.34
N ASP A 77 -2.22 19.13 -11.17
CA ASP A 77 -2.36 18.45 -12.48
C ASP A 77 -2.82 16.98 -12.41
N LYS A 78 -2.65 16.30 -11.26
CA LYS A 78 -3.01 14.87 -11.09
C LYS A 78 -3.79 14.57 -9.82
N THR A 79 -4.46 15.59 -9.28
CA THR A 79 -5.32 15.45 -8.10
C THR A 79 -6.57 16.29 -8.28
N ILE A 80 -7.72 15.66 -8.15
CA ILE A 80 -9.02 16.36 -8.07
C ILE A 80 -9.50 16.28 -6.63
N ILE A 81 -9.97 17.41 -6.12
CA ILE A 81 -10.63 17.52 -4.83
C ILE A 81 -12.05 17.96 -5.11
N GLY A 82 -13.03 17.38 -4.44
CA GLY A 82 -14.42 17.76 -4.64
C GLY A 82 -15.31 17.35 -3.49
N THR A 83 -16.61 17.46 -3.71
CA THR A 83 -17.63 17.10 -2.73
C THR A 83 -18.69 16.18 -3.34
N PHE A 84 -19.27 15.34 -2.50
CA PHE A 84 -20.44 14.53 -2.80
C PHE A 84 -21.35 14.52 -1.57
N GLY A 85 -22.44 15.26 -1.61
CA GLY A 85 -23.23 15.64 -0.45
C GLY A 85 -22.34 16.22 0.64
N ARG A 86 -22.29 15.56 1.80
CA ARG A 86 -21.45 15.99 2.94
C ARG A 86 -20.00 15.52 2.87
N PHE A 87 -19.64 14.69 1.90
CA PHE A 87 -18.33 14.05 1.85
C PHE A 87 -17.35 14.88 1.03
N LYS A 88 -16.13 15.04 1.54
CA LYS A 88 -14.99 15.47 0.73
C LYS A 88 -14.42 14.27 0.00
N VAL A 89 -14.07 14.46 -1.27
CA VAL A 89 -13.63 13.40 -2.18
C VAL A 89 -12.30 13.79 -2.81
N ASN A 90 -11.33 12.88 -2.74
CA ASN A 90 -10.03 13.03 -3.38
C ASN A 90 -9.87 11.96 -4.47
N PHE A 91 -9.58 12.39 -5.70
CA PHE A 91 -9.18 11.51 -6.80
C PHE A 91 -7.71 11.73 -7.13
N PHE A 92 -6.95 10.65 -7.11
CA PHE A 92 -5.54 10.62 -7.50
C PHE A 92 -5.40 9.88 -8.83
N TYR A 93 -5.02 10.60 -9.89
CA TYR A 93 -4.69 9.95 -11.17
C TYR A 93 -3.30 9.33 -11.11
N ILE A 94 -3.23 8.07 -11.52
CA ILE A 94 -2.01 7.26 -11.45
C ILE A 94 -1.85 6.51 -12.79
N PRO A 95 -0.71 6.66 -13.47
CA PRO A 95 -0.38 5.83 -14.63
C PRO A 95 -0.43 4.35 -14.29
N GLU A 96 -0.75 3.51 -15.26
CA GLU A 96 -0.89 2.06 -15.05
C GLU A 96 0.38 1.43 -14.46
N GLU A 97 1.53 1.81 -15.00
CA GLU A 97 2.85 1.36 -14.53
C GLU A 97 3.17 1.82 -13.11
N SER A 98 2.48 2.86 -12.62
CA SER A 98 2.63 3.43 -11.28
C SER A 98 1.58 2.90 -10.29
N TRP A 99 0.66 2.03 -10.71
CA TRP A 99 -0.53 1.65 -9.92
C TRP A 99 -0.19 1.14 -8.52
N GLY A 100 0.84 0.29 -8.39
CA GLY A 100 1.27 -0.24 -7.09
C GLY A 100 1.77 0.85 -6.13
N ALA A 101 2.52 1.83 -6.64
CA ALA A 101 3.01 2.96 -5.84
C ALA A 101 1.87 3.92 -5.48
N GLY A 102 0.93 4.12 -6.41
CA GLY A 102 -0.28 4.91 -6.19
C GLY A 102 -1.18 4.32 -5.11
N LEU A 103 -1.40 3.00 -5.14
CA LEU A 103 -2.11 2.28 -4.07
C LEU A 103 -1.46 2.50 -2.71
N LEU A 104 -0.12 2.33 -2.63
CA LEU A 104 0.62 2.54 -1.38
C LEU A 104 0.40 3.95 -0.83
N PHE A 105 0.57 4.94 -1.71
CA PHE A 105 0.40 6.35 -1.38
C PHE A 105 -1.02 6.67 -0.91
N ALA A 106 -2.04 6.34 -1.71
CA ALA A 106 -3.42 6.71 -1.43
C ALA A 106 -4.02 5.91 -0.27
N THR A 107 -3.53 4.70 -0.01
CA THR A 107 -3.96 3.90 1.14
C THR A 107 -3.43 4.46 2.44
N GLY A 108 -2.20 5.00 2.46
CA GLY A 108 -1.60 5.59 3.65
C GLY A 108 -1.51 4.63 4.86
N ASP A 109 -1.52 5.15 6.09
CA ASP A 109 -1.74 6.55 6.45
C ASP A 109 -0.55 7.49 6.12
N GLY A 110 -0.70 8.79 6.41
CA GLY A 110 0.36 9.77 6.17
C GLY A 110 1.66 9.52 6.95
N ALA A 111 1.58 8.94 8.15
CA ALA A 111 2.75 8.57 8.95
C ALA A 111 3.45 7.33 8.36
N PHE A 112 2.68 6.32 7.95
CA PHE A 112 3.17 5.14 7.24
C PHE A 112 3.86 5.52 5.93
N ASN A 113 3.25 6.40 5.14
CA ASN A 113 3.88 6.93 3.93
C ASN A 113 5.18 7.68 4.20
N ARG A 114 5.25 8.48 5.29
CA ARG A 114 6.49 9.15 5.70
C ARG A 114 7.56 8.13 6.09
N LEU A 115 7.19 7.06 6.78
CA LEU A 115 8.12 6.00 7.14
C LEU A 115 8.65 5.26 5.92
N CYS A 116 7.78 4.79 5.02
CA CYS A 116 8.22 4.09 3.81
C CYS A 116 9.20 4.94 2.99
N ARG A 117 8.93 6.25 2.89
CA ARG A 117 9.86 7.20 2.24
C ARG A 117 11.17 7.36 3.00
N ALA A 118 11.13 7.41 4.33
CA ALA A 118 12.33 7.49 5.15
C ALA A 118 13.21 6.24 4.99
N ASN A 119 12.62 5.05 4.94
CA ASN A 119 13.35 3.81 4.72
C ASN A 119 13.95 3.74 3.32
N ALA A 120 13.17 4.07 2.28
CA ALA A 120 13.69 4.15 0.91
C ALA A 120 14.89 5.12 0.84
N LYS A 121 14.78 6.29 1.48
CA LYS A 121 15.87 7.27 1.55
C LYS A 121 17.11 6.72 2.25
N ALA A 122 16.94 5.95 3.32
CA ALA A 122 18.06 5.30 4.03
C ALA A 122 18.78 4.24 3.15
N GLN A 123 18.10 3.70 2.14
CA GLN A 123 18.66 2.79 1.14
C GLN A 123 19.20 3.52 -0.11
N GLY A 124 19.29 4.86 -0.11
CA GLY A 124 19.71 5.63 -1.28
C GLY A 124 18.66 5.74 -2.40
N ARG A 125 17.40 5.38 -2.10
CA ARG A 125 16.28 5.37 -3.05
C ARG A 125 15.28 6.49 -2.78
N LYS A 126 14.46 6.84 -3.76
CA LYS A 126 13.36 7.81 -3.61
C LYS A 126 12.02 7.12 -3.84
N LEU A 127 11.13 7.14 -2.84
CA LEU A 127 9.75 6.67 -2.97
C LEU A 127 8.80 7.87 -3.12
N ASN A 128 7.90 7.82 -4.10
CA ASN A 128 6.78 8.75 -4.25
C ASN A 128 5.53 8.00 -4.75
N ARG A 129 4.45 8.72 -5.07
CA ARG A 129 3.18 8.12 -5.54
C ARG A 129 3.26 7.48 -6.94
N TYR A 130 4.35 7.69 -7.67
CA TYR A 130 4.58 7.19 -9.02
C TYR A 130 5.58 6.03 -9.07
N GLY A 131 6.31 5.75 -7.98
CA GLY A 131 7.27 4.67 -7.99
C GLY A 131 8.33 4.74 -6.89
N LEU A 132 9.24 3.79 -6.97
CA LEU A 132 10.48 3.71 -6.20
C LEU A 132 11.63 3.90 -7.19
N PHE A 133 12.52 4.83 -6.90
CA PHE A 133 13.53 5.30 -7.84
C PHE A 133 14.95 5.10 -7.30
N GLU A 134 15.84 4.64 -8.18
CA GLU A 134 17.30 4.66 -8.02
C GLU A 134 17.87 5.68 -9.01
N GLY A 135 18.29 6.84 -8.51
CA GLY A 135 18.58 7.98 -9.36
C GLY A 135 17.34 8.40 -10.18
N GLN A 136 17.44 8.30 -11.51
CA GLN A 136 16.35 8.60 -12.44
C GLN A 136 15.52 7.36 -12.84
N ARG A 137 15.98 6.15 -12.52
CA ARG A 137 15.32 4.91 -12.94
C ARG A 137 14.20 4.55 -11.97
N ASN A 138 12.97 4.37 -12.48
CA ASN A 138 11.87 3.79 -11.71
C ASN A 138 12.03 2.26 -11.66
N ILE A 139 12.41 1.72 -10.51
CA ILE A 139 12.56 0.26 -10.31
C ILE A 139 11.24 -0.42 -9.94
N ALA A 140 10.20 0.37 -9.62
CA ALA A 140 8.86 -0.12 -9.29
C ALA A 140 7.87 -0.07 -10.47
N GLU A 141 8.34 0.21 -11.69
CA GLU A 141 7.49 0.25 -12.88
C GLU A 141 6.77 -1.09 -13.10
N GLY A 142 5.44 -1.05 -13.17
CA GLY A 142 4.57 -2.23 -13.27
C GLY A 142 4.59 -3.14 -12.03
N ARG A 143 5.22 -2.72 -10.93
CA ARG A 143 5.30 -3.53 -9.71
C ARG A 143 4.10 -3.31 -8.81
N SER A 144 3.78 -4.36 -8.06
CA SER A 144 2.69 -4.35 -7.09
C SER A 144 3.03 -3.54 -5.84
N GLU A 145 2.01 -3.06 -5.13
CA GLU A 145 2.15 -2.45 -3.80
C GLU A 145 2.89 -3.38 -2.82
N LYS A 146 2.67 -4.70 -2.92
CA LYS A 146 3.35 -5.69 -2.09
C LYS A 146 4.87 -5.68 -2.32
N TRP A 147 5.29 -5.69 -3.58
CA TRP A 147 6.70 -5.68 -3.94
C TRP A 147 7.39 -4.42 -3.42
N ILE A 148 6.75 -3.25 -3.59
CA ILE A 148 7.30 -1.97 -3.11
C ILE A 148 7.44 -1.97 -1.58
N LEU A 149 6.45 -2.48 -0.85
CA LEU A 149 6.51 -2.62 0.60
C LEU A 149 7.68 -3.51 1.05
N GLU A 150 7.91 -4.61 0.33
CA GLU A 150 9.00 -5.53 0.59
C GLU A 150 10.36 -4.85 0.46
N GLU A 151 10.58 -4.13 -0.64
CA GLU A 151 11.80 -3.36 -0.88
C GLU A 151 12.07 -2.31 0.21
N VAL A 152 11.04 -1.52 0.57
CA VAL A 152 11.25 -0.36 1.47
C VAL A 152 11.11 -0.69 2.94
N THR A 153 10.61 -1.87 3.32
CA THR A 153 10.45 -2.23 4.75
C THR A 153 11.21 -3.47 5.16
N ALA A 154 11.73 -4.25 4.20
CA ALA A 154 12.24 -5.61 4.43
C ALA A 154 11.24 -6.50 5.19
N ARG A 155 9.95 -6.18 5.05
CA ARG A 155 8.83 -6.99 5.52
C ARG A 155 8.03 -7.32 4.28
N GLY A 156 7.54 -8.55 4.19
CA GLY A 156 6.61 -8.91 3.14
C GLY A 156 5.31 -8.10 3.22
N TRP A 157 4.20 -8.69 2.79
CA TRP A 157 2.93 -7.97 2.72
C TRP A 157 2.47 -7.41 4.09
N ILE A 158 2.26 -6.09 4.14
CA ILE A 158 1.62 -5.41 5.26
C ILE A 158 0.17 -5.07 4.87
N PRO A 159 -0.84 -5.76 5.43
CA PRO A 159 -2.24 -5.50 5.13
C PRO A 159 -2.60 -4.04 5.39
N PRO A 160 -3.47 -3.41 4.56
CA PRO A 160 -3.89 -2.02 4.75
C PRO A 160 -4.34 -1.67 6.17
N SER A 161 -5.08 -2.55 6.84
CA SER A 161 -5.57 -2.34 8.22
C SER A 161 -4.49 -2.34 9.31
N LYS A 162 -3.24 -2.70 8.97
CA LYS A 162 -2.09 -2.66 9.89
C LYS A 162 -1.14 -1.49 9.62
N ARG A 163 -1.52 -0.56 8.73
CA ARG A 163 -0.68 0.57 8.29
C ARG A 163 -0.96 1.87 9.07
N ASP A 164 -1.78 1.83 10.10
CA ASP A 164 -2.06 2.94 11.02
C ASP A 164 -1.14 2.94 12.26
N ARG A 165 -0.66 1.76 12.63
CA ARG A 165 0.30 1.54 13.71
C ARG A 165 1.68 1.76 13.14
N ALA A 166 2.27 2.89 13.48
CA ALA A 166 3.64 3.23 13.16
C ALA A 166 4.53 1.99 13.27
N LEU A 167 5.00 1.45 12.14
CA LEU A 167 6.18 0.61 12.19
C LEU A 167 7.25 1.55 12.75
N LYS A 168 7.68 1.32 14.00
CA LYS A 168 8.52 2.27 14.72
C LYS A 168 9.79 2.57 13.90
N LYS A 169 10.17 3.85 13.80
CA LYS A 169 11.45 4.28 13.21
C LYS A 169 12.57 3.41 13.79
N GLY A 170 13.42 2.85 12.93
CA GLY A 170 14.57 2.04 13.37
C GLY A 170 14.30 0.56 13.56
N GLN A 171 13.14 0.03 13.17
CA GLN A 171 13.06 -1.38 12.79
C GLN A 171 13.61 -1.55 11.38
N SER A 172 14.92 -1.28 11.22
CA SER A 172 15.73 -2.08 10.30
C SER A 172 15.42 -3.54 10.59
N SER A 173 15.43 -4.38 9.56
CA SER A 173 15.53 -5.83 9.73
C SER A 173 16.52 -6.07 10.87
N GLY A 174 16.05 -6.61 12.00
CA GLY A 174 16.96 -7.07 13.05
C GLY A 174 17.93 -8.07 12.44
N PRO A 175 19.06 -8.38 13.12
CA PRO A 175 19.95 -9.44 12.65
C PRO A 175 19.11 -10.66 12.27
N ILE A 176 19.30 -11.12 11.04
CA ILE A 176 18.65 -12.32 10.54
C ILE A 176 19.49 -13.48 11.08
N ILE A 177 18.93 -14.24 12.01
CA ILE A 177 19.53 -15.52 12.40
C ILE A 177 19.28 -16.46 11.24
N VAL A 178 20.34 -17.06 10.70
CA VAL A 178 20.27 -18.09 9.67
C VAL A 178 20.85 -19.36 10.25
N GLN A 179 20.13 -20.48 10.13
CA GLN A 179 20.60 -21.78 10.58
C GLN A 179 20.31 -22.85 9.52
N GLU A 180 21.27 -23.75 9.36
CA GLU A 180 21.11 -24.95 8.54
C GLU A 180 20.63 -26.14 9.38
N PHE A 181 19.72 -26.90 8.80
CA PHE A 181 19.13 -28.10 9.38
C PHE A 181 19.37 -29.28 8.45
N PRO A 182 19.79 -30.45 8.94
CA PRO A 182 19.96 -31.62 8.10
C PRO A 182 18.60 -32.11 7.57
N SER A 183 18.53 -32.40 6.27
CA SER A 183 17.37 -33.05 5.66
C SER A 183 17.39 -34.54 5.95
N THR A 184 16.35 -35.02 6.61
CA THR A 184 16.12 -36.45 6.85
C THR A 184 15.64 -37.22 5.62
N SER A 185 15.31 -36.54 4.52
CA SER A 185 14.61 -37.16 3.37
C SER A 185 15.35 -37.06 2.03
N SER A 186 16.32 -36.14 1.90
CA SER A 186 16.91 -35.80 0.59
C SER A 186 18.43 -35.65 0.61
N GLY A 187 19.12 -36.01 1.71
CA GLY A 187 20.58 -36.00 1.77
C GLY A 187 21.23 -34.61 1.66
N GLY A 188 20.53 -33.53 2.00
CA GLY A 188 21.01 -32.14 1.95
C GLY A 188 20.68 -31.35 3.22
N THR A 189 20.74 -30.02 3.16
CA THR A 189 20.35 -29.13 4.28
C THR A 189 19.15 -28.25 3.92
N TYR A 190 18.38 -27.86 4.94
CA TYR A 190 17.39 -26.80 4.86
C TYR A 190 17.93 -25.56 5.55
N THR A 191 17.82 -24.41 4.91
CA THR A 191 18.18 -23.13 5.51
C THR A 191 16.91 -22.51 6.07
N ALA A 192 16.88 -22.26 7.37
CA ALA A 192 15.84 -21.44 7.98
C ALA A 192 16.44 -20.11 8.42
N SER A 193 15.64 -19.05 8.33
CA SER A 193 16.03 -17.73 8.79
C SER A 193 14.91 -17.10 9.61
N ILE A 194 15.28 -16.32 10.62
CA ILE A 194 14.34 -15.48 11.36
C ILE A 194 14.91 -14.10 11.55
N ASN A 195 14.09 -13.10 11.27
CA ASN A 195 14.40 -11.75 11.69
C ASN A 195 14.10 -11.61 13.19
N THR A 196 15.15 -11.48 14.01
CA THR A 196 15.08 -11.33 15.48
C THR A 196 14.20 -10.18 15.97
N ARG A 197 13.90 -9.20 15.10
CA ARG A 197 13.14 -8.00 15.46
C ARG A 197 11.74 -7.95 14.89
N THR A 198 11.51 -8.51 13.71
CA THR A 198 10.17 -8.57 13.09
C THR A 198 9.47 -9.91 13.32
N CYS A 199 10.18 -10.91 13.86
CA CYS A 199 9.74 -12.30 14.01
C CYS A 199 9.22 -12.90 12.70
N VAL A 200 9.69 -12.39 11.56
CA VAL A 200 9.40 -12.95 10.25
C VAL A 200 10.40 -14.07 9.98
N SER A 201 9.89 -15.29 9.87
CA SER A 201 10.68 -16.48 9.56
C SER A 201 10.54 -16.91 8.10
N SER A 202 11.56 -17.55 7.54
CA SER A 202 11.51 -18.26 6.25
C SER A 202 12.29 -19.56 6.33
N CYS A 203 11.94 -20.56 5.50
CA CYS A 203 12.71 -21.80 5.41
C CYS A 203 12.62 -22.42 4.01
N THR A 204 13.71 -23.03 3.55
CA THR A 204 13.79 -23.72 2.24
C THR A 204 13.14 -25.12 2.24
N CYS A 205 12.66 -25.61 3.39
CA CYS A 205 12.03 -26.92 3.46
C CYS A 205 10.64 -26.91 2.80
N LYS A 206 10.24 -28.05 2.23
CA LYS A 206 8.91 -28.24 1.62
C LYS A 206 7.78 -27.89 2.59
N GLY A 207 7.92 -28.23 3.88
CA GLY A 207 6.92 -27.93 4.90
C GLY A 207 6.60 -26.44 5.00
N PHE A 208 7.63 -25.59 4.98
CA PHE A 208 7.45 -24.14 5.02
C PHE A 208 6.88 -23.60 3.70
N LEU A 209 7.37 -24.10 2.56
CA LEU A 209 6.86 -23.71 1.24
C LEU A 209 5.35 -23.97 1.08
N PHE A 210 4.85 -25.11 1.60
CA PHE A 210 3.45 -25.49 1.46
C PHE A 210 2.53 -24.91 2.55
N ARG A 211 3.02 -24.68 3.78
CA ARG A 211 2.18 -24.32 4.93
C ARG A 211 2.48 -22.94 5.51
N GLY A 212 3.56 -22.29 5.09
CA GLY A 212 4.07 -21.05 5.68
C GLY A 212 4.64 -21.20 7.09
N LYS A 213 4.77 -22.43 7.62
CA LYS A 213 5.34 -22.75 8.93
C LYS A 213 5.97 -24.15 8.94
N CYS A 214 7.03 -24.34 9.71
CA CYS A 214 7.67 -25.65 9.91
C CYS A 214 8.41 -25.73 11.25
N LYS A 215 8.85 -26.94 11.63
CA LYS A 215 9.64 -27.15 12.86
C LYS A 215 10.92 -26.32 12.90
N HIS A 216 11.58 -26.10 11.76
CA HIS A 216 12.82 -25.31 11.71
C HIS A 216 12.58 -23.83 12.02
N THR A 217 11.48 -23.25 11.52
CA THR A 217 11.14 -21.86 11.86
C THR A 217 10.62 -21.75 13.28
N GLU A 218 9.84 -22.71 13.77
CA GLU A 218 9.38 -22.78 15.17
C GLU A 218 10.56 -22.89 16.16
N GLU A 219 11.60 -23.66 15.81
CA GLU A 219 12.83 -23.75 16.62
C GLU A 219 13.56 -22.41 16.69
N LEU A 220 13.69 -21.69 15.55
CA LEU A 220 14.27 -20.36 15.53
C LEU A 220 13.43 -19.33 16.28
N GLU A 221 12.10 -19.43 16.23
CA GLU A 221 11.17 -18.59 16.99
C GLU A 221 11.28 -18.81 18.50
N SER A 222 11.50 -20.06 18.95
CA SER A 222 11.63 -20.38 20.38
C SER A 222 12.89 -19.85 21.06
N ARG A 223 13.85 -19.35 20.26
CA ARG A 223 15.13 -18.79 20.72
C ARG A 223 15.13 -17.26 20.83
N LEU A 224 14.01 -16.62 20.50
CA LEU A 224 13.77 -15.18 20.63
C LEU A 224 12.97 -14.89 21.90
#